data_AF-A0A939WGJ3-F1
#
_entry.id   AF-A0A939WGJ3-F1
#
_cell.length_a   1.000
_cell.length_b   1.000
_cell.length_c   1.000
_cell.angle_alpha   90.00
_cell.angle_beta   90.00
_cell.angle_gamma   90.00
#
_symmetry.space_group_name_H-M   'P 1'
#
loop_
_entity.id
_entity.type
_entity.pdbx_description
1 polymer ?
#
loop_
_entity_poly.entity_id
_entity_poly.type
_entity_poly.pdbx_seq_one_letter_code
_entity_poly.pdbx_strand_id
1 'polypeptide(L)'
;MNSSLLWMFILIGISVLIILLCFKSGLFGNGSNNDSNRKKPKGEPKSNCPICNSPLFQGENIISRVYKGTDKTDQACTILGCPHCYPKLEPGIQRVCPVCHQNIPLNGHLDAHLFLRDTGKRHVHITGCTECHKKNKK
;
A
#
# COMPACT_ATOMS: atom_id res chain seq x y z
N MET A 1 27.08 54.34 6.46
CA MET A 1 26.58 53.01 6.05
C MET A 1 25.72 52.45 7.16
N ASN A 2 24.52 52.01 6.81
CA ASN A 2 23.39 51.98 7.73
C ASN A 2 23.43 50.67 8.50
N SER A 3 23.64 50.73 9.81
CA SER A 3 23.71 49.54 10.68
C SER A 3 22.48 48.63 10.50
N SER A 4 21.32 49.19 10.19
CA SER A 4 20.09 48.45 9.90
C SER A 4 20.16 47.58 8.64
N LEU A 5 20.90 48.00 7.60
CA LEU A 5 21.10 47.19 6.38
C LEU A 5 22.00 45.99 6.67
N LEU A 6 23.03 46.19 7.51
CA LEU A 6 23.96 45.13 7.89
C LEU A 6 23.27 44.03 8.70
N TRP A 7 22.35 44.39 9.59
CA TRP A 7 21.51 43.44 10.33
C TRP A 7 20.55 42.66 9.42
N MET A 8 19.97 43.30 8.39
CA MET A 8 19.10 42.62 7.42
C MET A 8 19.84 41.51 6.66
N PHE A 9 21.07 41.79 6.21
CA PHE A 9 21.88 40.78 5.52
C PHE A 9 22.27 39.60 6.42
N ILE A 10 22.55 39.86 7.71
CA ILE A 10 22.86 38.80 8.69
C ILE A 10 21.65 37.87 8.90
N LEU A 11 20.45 38.42 9.06
CA LEU A 11 19.23 37.63 9.27
C LEU A 11 18.88 36.77 8.05
N ILE A 12 19.06 37.30 6.84
CA ILE A 12 18.85 36.56 5.59
C ILE A 12 19.87 35.42 5.46
N GLY A 13 21.14 35.67 5.77
CA GLY A 13 22.18 34.65 5.74
C GLY A 13 21.91 33.48 6.69
N ILE A 14 21.43 33.79 7.91
CA ILE A 14 21.09 32.77 8.92
C ILE A 14 19.89 31.94 8.47
N SER A 15 18.85 32.55 7.88
CA SER A 15 17.67 31.79 7.43
C SER A 15 18.03 30.82 6.29
N VAL A 16 18.86 31.26 5.33
CA VAL A 16 19.34 30.43 4.22
C VAL A 16 20.20 29.26 4.75
N LEU A 17 21.05 29.51 5.75
CA LEU A 17 21.88 28.48 6.38
C LEU A 17 21.01 27.42 7.09
N ILE A 18 19.97 27.84 7.83
CA ILE A 18 19.04 26.94 8.50
C ILE A 18 18.27 26.09 7.49
N ILE A 19 17.80 26.68 6.38
CA ILE A 19 17.10 25.95 5.32
C ILE A 19 18.00 24.88 4.68
N LEU A 20 19.26 25.21 4.40
CA LEU A 20 20.25 24.25 3.87
C LEU A 20 20.53 23.10 4.85
N LEU A 21 20.62 23.39 6.15
CA LEU A 21 20.79 22.37 7.18
C LEU A 21 19.56 21.46 7.31
N CYS A 22 18.35 22.00 7.24
CA CYS A 22 17.11 21.21 7.23
C CYS A 22 17.01 20.31 5.99
N PHE A 23 17.48 20.77 4.83
CA PHE A 23 17.53 19.96 3.61
C PHE A 23 18.53 18.80 3.71
N LYS A 24 19.72 19.01 4.30
CA LYS A 24 20.73 17.95 4.45
C LYS A 24 20.41 16.95 5.57
N SER A 25 19.75 17.40 6.64
CA SER A 25 19.42 16.57 7.80
C SER A 25 18.22 15.64 7.59
N GLY A 26 17.57 15.68 6.42
CA GLY A 26 16.51 14.73 6.07
C GLY A 26 15.25 14.79 6.94
N LEU A 27 15.12 15.79 7.82
CA LEU A 27 13.95 15.95 8.70
C LEU A 27 12.67 16.28 7.91
N PHE A 28 12.79 16.74 6.66
CA PHE A 28 11.66 16.98 5.74
C PHE A 28 11.48 15.89 4.67
N GLY A 29 12.07 14.71 4.89
CA GLY A 29 11.87 13.53 4.05
C GLY A 29 10.65 12.71 4.48
N ASN A 30 9.44 13.22 4.22
CA ASN A 30 8.23 12.41 4.33
C ASN A 30 8.14 11.47 3.12
N GLY A 31 8.87 10.35 3.19
CA GLY A 31 8.93 9.34 2.12
C GLY A 31 9.25 7.98 2.70
N SER A 32 8.19 7.20 2.95
CA SER A 32 8.26 5.81 3.38
C SER A 32 8.97 4.96 2.30
N ASN A 33 10.30 4.86 2.39
CA ASN A 33 11.06 3.87 1.65
C ASN A 33 11.10 2.60 2.48
N ASN A 34 10.04 1.79 2.32
CA ASN A 34 9.99 0.44 2.84
C ASN A 34 10.84 -0.44 1.91
N ASP A 35 12.15 -0.39 2.12
CA ASP A 35 13.13 -1.22 1.43
C ASP A 35 12.90 -2.68 1.83
N SER A 36 12.21 -3.43 0.98
CA SER A 36 11.98 -4.87 1.14
C SER A 36 13.27 -5.62 0.89
N ASN A 37 14.13 -5.68 1.91
CA ASN A 37 15.26 -6.59 1.97
C ASN A 37 14.73 -8.03 2.00
N ARG A 38 14.81 -8.71 0.84
CA ARG A 38 14.39 -10.11 0.64
C ARG A 38 15.28 -11.07 1.45
N LYS A 39 15.04 -11.15 2.75
CA LYS A 39 15.44 -12.32 3.54
C LYS A 39 14.36 -13.38 3.37
N LYS A 40 14.73 -14.58 2.91
CA LYS A 40 13.83 -15.75 2.88
C LYS A 40 13.26 -15.95 4.30
N PRO A 41 11.94 -15.85 4.50
CA PRO A 41 11.37 -15.99 5.83
C PRO A 41 11.43 -17.46 6.27
N LYS A 42 12.08 -17.70 7.40
CA LYS A 42 12.02 -18.95 8.16
C LYS A 42 10.90 -18.79 9.20
N GLY A 43 9.71 -19.32 8.94
CA GLY A 43 8.59 -19.25 9.88
C GLY A 43 7.32 -19.92 9.36
N GLU A 44 6.36 -20.14 10.26
CA GLU A 44 5.03 -20.68 9.92
C GLU A 44 4.25 -19.70 9.03
N PRO A 45 3.44 -20.21 8.08
CA PRO A 45 2.64 -19.35 7.19
C PRO A 45 1.58 -18.60 8.00
N LYS A 46 1.51 -17.28 7.84
CA LYS A 46 0.59 -16.41 8.58
C LYS A 46 -0.82 -16.45 8.00
N SER A 47 -0.92 -16.49 6.68
CA SER A 47 -2.19 -16.43 5.93
C SER A 47 -1.97 -16.77 4.46
N ASN A 48 -3.01 -17.17 3.74
CA ASN A 48 -2.92 -17.42 2.30
C ASN A 48 -3.38 -16.22 1.48
N CYS A 49 -2.85 -16.09 0.26
CA CYS A 49 -3.27 -15.05 -0.68
C CYS A 49 -4.69 -15.36 -1.20
N PRO A 50 -5.65 -14.42 -1.14
CA PRO A 50 -7.00 -14.67 -1.64
C PRO A 50 -7.11 -14.81 -3.17
N ILE A 51 -6.07 -14.40 -3.91
CA ILE A 51 -6.06 -14.46 -5.39
C ILE A 51 -5.38 -15.74 -5.90
N CYS A 52 -4.27 -16.13 -5.29
CA CYS A 52 -3.46 -17.23 -5.81
C CYS A 52 -3.24 -18.37 -4.82
N ASN A 53 -3.79 -18.25 -3.61
CA ASN A 53 -3.68 -19.21 -2.52
C ASN A 53 -2.24 -19.55 -2.10
N SER A 54 -1.25 -18.75 -2.52
CA SER A 54 0.13 -18.92 -2.04
C SER A 54 0.20 -18.61 -0.55
N PRO A 55 0.97 -19.37 0.24
CA PRO A 55 1.21 -19.05 1.64
C PRO A 55 2.00 -17.74 1.74
N LEU A 56 1.54 -16.82 2.59
CA LEU A 56 2.31 -15.62 2.95
C LEU A 56 3.03 -15.85 4.28
N PHE A 57 4.31 -15.53 4.28
CA PHE A 57 5.17 -15.63 5.45
C PHE A 57 5.29 -14.28 6.17
N GLN A 58 5.95 -14.30 7.34
CA GLN A 58 6.14 -13.10 8.14
C GLN A 58 6.98 -12.05 7.39
N GLY A 59 6.39 -10.87 7.18
CA GLY A 59 6.97 -9.76 6.41
C GLY A 59 6.43 -9.64 4.98
N GLU A 60 5.79 -10.69 4.45
CA GLU A 60 5.07 -10.63 3.19
C GLU A 60 3.67 -10.10 3.42
N ASN A 61 3.31 -9.04 2.70
CA ASN A 61 2.00 -8.40 2.83
C ASN A 61 1.29 -8.40 1.48
N ILE A 62 -0.04 -8.48 1.56
CA ILE A 62 -0.91 -8.32 0.41
C ILE A 62 -0.90 -6.85 -0.01
N ILE A 63 -0.65 -6.62 -1.29
CA ILE A 63 -0.67 -5.31 -1.93
C ILE A 63 -2.13 -4.95 -2.16
N SER A 64 -2.60 -3.93 -1.45
CA SER A 64 -3.98 -3.44 -1.53
C SER A 64 -4.00 -1.91 -1.53
N ARG A 65 -5.07 -1.34 -2.09
CA ARG A 65 -5.37 0.09 -2.08
C ARG A 65 -6.66 0.29 -1.30
N VAL A 66 -6.60 1.04 -0.21
CA VAL A 66 -7.78 1.40 0.58
C VAL A 66 -8.17 2.83 0.21
N TYR A 67 -9.42 3.02 -0.19
CA TYR A 67 -9.96 4.33 -0.52
C TYR A 67 -10.49 4.98 0.75
N LYS A 68 -10.12 6.25 0.97
CA LYS A 68 -10.64 7.04 2.09
C LYS A 68 -12.05 7.51 1.72
N GLY A 69 -13.06 6.78 2.19
CA GLY A 69 -14.46 7.18 2.10
C GLY A 69 -14.87 8.16 3.19
N THR A 70 -16.10 8.67 3.08
CA THR A 70 -16.76 9.49 4.11
C THR A 70 -16.97 8.67 5.40
N ASP A 71 -17.25 7.38 5.25
CA ASP A 71 -17.45 6.45 6.34
C ASP A 71 -16.12 5.88 6.83
N LYS A 72 -15.89 5.98 8.15
CA LYS A 72 -14.68 5.44 8.80
C LYS A 72 -14.79 3.94 9.12
N THR A 73 -16.01 3.42 9.14
CA THR A 73 -16.35 2.04 9.53
C THR A 73 -16.38 1.08 8.34
N ASP A 74 -16.74 1.57 7.15
CA ASP A 74 -16.72 0.82 5.89
C ASP A 74 -15.89 1.58 4.86
N GLN A 75 -14.80 0.97 4.41
CA GLN A 75 -13.93 1.56 3.40
C GLN A 75 -13.80 0.60 2.23
N ALA A 76 -14.14 1.09 1.04
CA ALA A 76 -13.85 0.37 -0.20
C ALA A 76 -12.33 0.15 -0.32
N CYS A 77 -11.92 -1.05 -0.69
CA CYS A 77 -10.54 -1.37 -0.97
C CYS A 77 -10.41 -2.34 -2.14
N THR A 78 -9.29 -2.21 -2.85
CA THR A 78 -8.95 -3.04 -3.99
C THR A 78 -7.70 -3.84 -3.67
N ILE A 79 -7.77 -5.16 -3.85
CA ILE A 79 -6.66 -6.08 -3.61
C ILE A 79 -6.02 -6.45 -4.94
N LEU A 80 -4.74 -6.13 -5.10
CA LEU A 80 -3.97 -6.40 -6.32
C LEU A 80 -3.35 -7.80 -6.31
N GLY A 81 -2.90 -8.25 -5.14
CA GLY A 81 -2.30 -9.58 -4.94
C GLY A 81 -1.19 -9.60 -3.90
N CYS A 82 -0.46 -10.71 -3.84
CA CYS A 82 0.74 -10.85 -3.01
C CYS A 82 2.01 -10.71 -3.89
N PRO A 83 3.20 -10.64 -3.27
CA PRO A 83 4.47 -10.54 -4.01
C PRO A 83 4.73 -11.65 -5.03
N HIS A 84 4.10 -12.82 -4.88
CA HIS A 84 4.23 -13.97 -5.80
C HIS A 84 3.35 -13.88 -7.05
N CYS A 85 2.20 -13.20 -6.95
CA CYS A 85 1.24 -13.10 -8.05
C CYS A 85 1.13 -11.69 -8.66
N TYR A 86 1.75 -10.69 -8.03
CA TYR A 86 1.77 -9.29 -8.47
C TYR A 86 3.05 -8.59 -7.95
N PRO A 87 3.75 -7.76 -8.75
CA PRO A 87 3.44 -7.34 -10.12
C PRO A 87 3.87 -8.34 -11.21
N LYS A 88 4.64 -9.37 -10.84
CA LYS A 88 5.02 -10.47 -11.75
C LYS A 88 4.36 -11.75 -11.24
N LEU A 89 3.90 -12.57 -12.18
CA LEU A 89 3.32 -13.88 -11.86
C LEU A 89 4.44 -14.91 -11.87
N GLU A 90 4.69 -15.55 -10.73
CA GLU A 90 5.62 -16.68 -10.66
C GLU A 90 5.09 -17.89 -11.45
N PRO A 91 5.97 -18.70 -12.07
CA PRO A 91 5.57 -19.87 -12.83
C PRO A 91 4.89 -20.90 -11.93
N GLY A 92 3.76 -21.45 -12.41
CA GLY A 92 2.97 -22.44 -11.67
C GLY A 92 1.90 -21.84 -10.74
N ILE A 93 1.83 -20.52 -10.60
CA ILE A 93 0.80 -19.83 -9.81
C ILE A 93 -0.33 -19.36 -10.72
N GLN A 94 -1.57 -19.57 -10.29
CA GLN A 94 -2.78 -19.09 -10.98
C GLN A 94 -3.49 -18.04 -10.16
N ARG A 95 -4.04 -17.02 -10.83
CA ARG A 95 -4.86 -15.98 -10.19
C ARG A 95 -6.33 -16.35 -10.41
N VAL A 96 -7.01 -16.80 -9.36
CA VAL A 96 -8.42 -17.24 -9.40
C VAL A 96 -9.25 -16.39 -8.46
N CYS A 97 -10.42 -15.96 -8.92
CA CYS A 97 -11.35 -15.23 -8.06
C CYS A 97 -12.04 -16.16 -7.06
N PRO A 98 -12.05 -15.87 -5.75
CA PRO A 98 -12.77 -16.68 -4.77
C PRO A 98 -14.30 -16.58 -4.89
N VAL A 99 -14.82 -15.57 -5.60
CA VAL A 99 -16.26 -15.34 -5.78
C VAL A 99 -16.78 -16.06 -7.02
N CYS A 100 -16.24 -15.73 -8.21
CA CYS A 100 -16.70 -16.30 -9.48
C CYS A 100 -15.83 -17.45 -10.01
N HIS A 101 -14.76 -17.84 -9.32
CA HIS A 101 -13.84 -18.94 -9.69
C HIS A 101 -13.18 -18.81 -11.07
N GLN A 102 -13.19 -17.61 -11.64
CA GLN A 102 -12.57 -17.33 -12.92
C GLN A 102 -11.13 -16.85 -12.79
N ASN A 103 -10.35 -17.06 -13.85
CA ASN A 103 -9.01 -16.51 -13.95
C ASN A 103 -9.04 -14.98 -14.00
N ILE A 104 -8.29 -14.36 -13.10
CA ILE A 104 -8.11 -12.92 -13.01
C ILE A 104 -6.85 -12.54 -13.80
N PRO A 105 -6.92 -11.62 -14.78
CA PRO A 105 -5.73 -11.16 -15.49
C PRO A 105 -4.74 -10.47 -14.53
N LEU A 106 -3.47 -10.34 -14.92
CA LEU A 106 -2.45 -9.70 -14.08
C LEU A 106 -2.81 -8.25 -13.69
N ASN A 107 -3.47 -7.53 -14.61
CA ASN A 107 -3.98 -6.17 -14.40
C ASN A 107 -5.33 -6.14 -13.65
N GLY A 108 -5.98 -7.29 -13.49
CA GLY A 108 -7.23 -7.43 -12.77
C GLY A 108 -7.01 -7.45 -11.27
N HIS A 109 -8.02 -7.03 -10.53
CA HIS A 109 -7.99 -6.90 -9.08
C HIS A 109 -9.26 -7.48 -8.44
N LEU A 110 -9.20 -7.72 -7.14
CA LEU A 110 -10.38 -7.99 -6.33
C LEU A 110 -10.90 -6.69 -5.73
N ASP A 111 -12.21 -6.54 -5.73
CA ASP A 111 -12.91 -5.48 -5.03
C ASP A 111 -13.40 -6.03 -3.69
N ALA A 112 -13.20 -5.23 -2.65
CA ALA A 112 -13.47 -5.61 -1.28
C ALA A 112 -13.87 -4.41 -0.43
N HIS A 113 -14.49 -4.70 0.71
CA HIS A 113 -14.82 -3.72 1.74
C HIS A 113 -14.02 -4.04 3.01
N LEU A 114 -13.39 -3.01 3.56
CA LEU A 114 -12.65 -3.06 4.81
C LEU A 114 -13.55 -2.52 5.90
N PHE A 115 -14.05 -3.42 6.74
CA PHE A 115 -14.86 -3.10 7.90
C PHE A 115 -13.99 -2.92 9.14
N LEU A 116 -14.14 -1.80 9.81
CA LEU A 116 -13.56 -1.53 11.12
C LEU A 116 -14.63 -1.74 12.20
N ARG A 117 -14.41 -2.72 13.08
CA ARG A 117 -15.25 -2.91 14.26
C ARG A 117 -14.84 -1.96 15.38
N ASP A 118 -15.76 -1.68 16.31
CA ASP A 118 -15.51 -0.87 17.50
C ASP A 118 -14.37 -1.41 18.39
N THR A 119 -14.10 -2.72 18.29
CA THR A 119 -12.96 -3.38 18.95
C THR A 119 -11.59 -3.08 18.31
N GLY A 120 -11.55 -2.29 17.24
CA GLY A 120 -10.33 -1.94 16.49
C GLY A 120 -9.84 -3.02 15.51
N LYS A 121 -10.49 -4.18 15.47
CA LYS A 121 -10.16 -5.24 14.50
C LYS A 121 -10.71 -4.89 13.11
N ARG A 122 -9.87 -5.09 12.11
CA ARG A 122 -10.20 -4.88 10.70
C ARG A 122 -10.54 -6.21 10.03
N HIS A 123 -11.67 -6.24 9.33
CA HIS A 123 -12.11 -7.39 8.55
C HIS A 123 -12.28 -6.99 7.10
N VAL A 124 -11.77 -7.81 6.19
CA VAL A 124 -11.93 -7.60 4.75
C VAL A 124 -13.00 -8.55 4.25
N HIS A 125 -13.97 -8.03 3.52
CA HIS A 125 -14.98 -8.80 2.81
C HIS A 125 -14.80 -8.61 1.31
N ILE A 126 -14.55 -9.69 0.58
CA ILE A 126 -14.33 -9.66 -0.86
C ILE A 126 -15.68 -9.70 -1.55
N THR A 127 -16.01 -8.69 -2.34
CA THR A 127 -17.29 -8.59 -3.06
C THR A 127 -17.20 -9.19 -4.47
N GLY A 128 -16.04 -9.07 -5.12
CA GLY A 128 -15.89 -9.55 -6.49
C GLY A 128 -14.51 -9.31 -7.07
N CYS A 129 -14.39 -9.54 -8.38
CA CYS A 129 -13.23 -9.15 -9.17
C CYS A 129 -13.66 -8.41 -10.43
N THR A 130 -12.68 -7.84 -11.12
CA THR A 130 -12.90 -7.14 -12.40
C THR A 130 -13.68 -7.96 -13.43
N GLU A 131 -13.50 -9.28 -13.46
CA GLU A 131 -14.23 -10.16 -14.39
C GLU A 131 -15.64 -10.50 -13.89
N CYS A 132 -15.86 -10.67 -12.58
CA CYS A 132 -17.20 -10.91 -12.05
C CYS A 132 -18.12 -9.70 -12.33
N HIS A 133 -17.61 -8.47 -12.15
CA HIS A 133 -18.39 -7.26 -12.40
C HIS A 133 -18.67 -7.00 -13.89
N LYS A 134 -17.83 -7.47 -14.82
CA LYS A 134 -18.12 -7.39 -16.27
C LYS A 134 -19.33 -8.23 -16.66
N LYS A 135 -19.46 -9.43 -16.09
CA LYS A 135 -20.55 -10.36 -16.43
C LYS A 135 -21.92 -9.90 -15.93
N ASN A 136 -21.96 -9.19 -14.81
CA ASN A 136 -23.20 -8.68 -14.22
C ASN A 136 -23.75 -7.41 -14.90
N LYS A 137 -23.06 -6.85 -15.91
CA LYS A 137 -23.57 -5.70 -16.69
C LYS A 137 -24.44 -6.12 -17.89
N LYS A 138 -25.01 -7.33 -17.87
CA LYS A 138 -25.84 -7.84 -18.96
C LYS A 138 -27.32 -7.62 -18.70
#